data_AF-A0AAV2RBA4-F1
#
_entry.id   AF-A0AAV2RBA4-F1
#
_cell.length_a   1.000
_cell.length_b   1.000
_cell.length_c   1.000
_cell.angle_alpha   90.00
_cell.angle_beta   90.00
_cell.angle_gamma   90.00
#
_symmetry.space_group_name_H-M   'P 1'
#
loop_
_entity.id
_entity.type
_entity.pdbx_description
1 polymer ?
#
loop_
_entity_poly.entity_id
_entity_poly.type
_entity_poly.pdbx_seq_one_letter_code
_entity_poly.pdbx_strand_id
1 'polypeptide(L)'
;MNTKSLQGYCGSRVCGPDRVFLFGDQMCHDPWEPGICPPGRVLSTTAYGTPVCGCPDGTYESDDDLDDDVCEPILSEILSCPKGQIFWFQEFSKPPMCTDDPCNGLNLNRKPNVLPFIPSLVDGQCYQIGTQPKICKADSFYSVDFEELKGVCDSLDDVGYLMFDQKEIDTLIGLFGEPLQYDTDTNNNSTNSTSEVIHSNNSNHTNDITPNNSPAILNGSMNIN
;
A
#
# COMPACT_ATOMS: atom_id res chain seq x y z
N MET A 1 7.97 -34.49 16.13
CA MET A 1 8.46 -34.30 17.52
C MET A 1 9.69 -35.16 17.74
N ASN A 2 10.85 -34.57 18.03
CA ASN A 2 11.98 -35.32 18.57
C ASN A 2 11.69 -35.60 20.05
N THR A 3 11.31 -36.84 20.37
CA THR A 3 10.88 -37.25 21.72
C THR A 3 12.00 -37.18 22.77
N LYS A 4 13.25 -36.88 22.37
CA LYS A 4 14.40 -36.80 23.27
C LYS A 4 14.83 -35.38 23.64
N SER A 5 14.53 -34.36 22.85
CA SER A 5 15.01 -32.99 23.11
C SER A 5 13.93 -32.00 23.56
N LEU A 6 12.64 -32.35 23.49
CA LEU A 6 11.51 -31.41 23.69
C LEU A 6 11.60 -30.12 22.85
N GLN A 7 12.46 -30.09 21.83
CA GLN A 7 12.60 -28.96 20.93
C GLN A 7 11.65 -29.13 19.75
N GLY A 8 10.93 -28.06 19.42
CA GLY A 8 10.20 -27.93 18.18
C GLY A 8 11.16 -28.01 17.00
N TYR A 9 10.71 -28.61 15.91
CA TYR A 9 11.43 -28.62 14.64
C TYR A 9 10.74 -27.65 13.69
N CYS A 10 11.47 -26.67 13.17
CA CYS A 10 10.99 -25.87 12.05
C CYS A 10 11.13 -26.70 10.79
N GLY A 11 10.01 -27.21 10.28
CA GLY A 11 9.95 -27.83 8.96
C GLY A 11 9.88 -26.79 7.86
N SER A 12 10.19 -27.20 6.64
CA SER A 12 9.88 -26.42 5.45
C SER A 12 8.39 -26.09 5.42
N ARG A 13 8.04 -24.89 4.94
CA ARG A 13 6.64 -24.55 4.65
C ARG A 13 6.09 -25.53 3.61
N VAL A 14 4.81 -25.87 3.77
CA VAL A 14 4.13 -26.78 2.83
C VAL A 14 3.81 -26.08 1.51
N CYS A 15 3.55 -24.77 1.57
CA CYS A 15 3.20 -23.95 0.42
C CYS A 15 4.18 -22.78 0.22
N GLY A 16 4.13 -22.20 -0.98
CA GLY A 16 4.77 -20.93 -1.32
C GLY A 16 4.42 -19.79 -0.36
N PRO A 17 5.16 -18.65 -0.40
CA PRO A 17 4.96 -17.56 0.54
C PRO A 17 3.55 -16.98 0.52
N ASP A 18 2.93 -16.91 -0.66
CA ASP A 18 1.61 -16.29 -0.89
C ASP A 18 0.50 -17.33 -1.07
N ARG A 19 0.68 -18.54 -0.53
CA ARG A 19 -0.28 -19.63 -0.68
C ARG A 19 -0.63 -20.24 0.67
N VAL A 20 -1.88 -20.69 0.78
CA VAL A 20 -2.40 -21.31 2.00
C VAL A 20 -2.63 -22.80 1.76
N PHE A 21 -2.13 -23.62 2.69
CA PHE A 21 -2.35 -25.07 2.65
C PHE A 21 -3.73 -25.41 3.21
N LEU A 22 -4.55 -26.10 2.43
CA LEU A 22 -5.82 -26.64 2.90
C LEU A 22 -5.69 -28.12 3.24
N PHE A 23 -6.03 -28.47 4.48
CA PHE A 23 -6.03 -29.87 4.92
C PHE A 23 -7.14 -30.71 4.24
N GLY A 24 -8.20 -30.08 3.75
CA GLY A 24 -9.36 -30.76 3.17
C GLY A 24 -9.06 -31.50 1.88
N ASP A 25 -8.30 -30.86 0.97
CA ASP A 25 -7.90 -31.41 -0.32
C ASP A 25 -6.39 -31.64 -0.45
N GLN A 26 -5.61 -31.27 0.58
CA GLN A 26 -4.16 -31.41 0.64
C GLN A 26 -3.44 -30.58 -0.44
N MET A 27 -3.99 -29.43 -0.81
CA MET A 27 -3.40 -28.54 -1.83
C MET A 27 -3.06 -27.14 -1.29
N CYS A 28 -2.28 -26.40 -2.09
CA CYS A 28 -1.88 -25.02 -1.83
C CYS A 28 -2.67 -24.07 -2.72
N HIS A 29 -3.48 -23.22 -2.09
CA HIS A 29 -4.41 -22.33 -2.77
C HIS A 29 -3.96 -20.88 -2.76
N ASP A 30 -4.43 -20.14 -3.76
CA ASP A 30 -4.39 -18.68 -3.75
C ASP A 30 -5.34 -18.16 -2.64
N PRO A 31 -4.92 -17.20 -1.81
CA PRO A 31 -5.79 -16.52 -0.84
C PRO A 31 -7.14 -16.04 -1.39
N TRP A 32 -7.19 -15.71 -2.68
CA TRP A 32 -8.34 -15.18 -3.41
C TRP A 32 -9.03 -16.21 -4.30
N GLU A 33 -8.67 -17.49 -4.19
CA GLU A 33 -9.23 -18.54 -5.04
C GLU A 33 -10.76 -18.65 -4.87
N PRO A 34 -11.53 -18.50 -5.97
CA PRO A 34 -12.99 -18.52 -5.90
C PRO A 34 -13.53 -19.87 -5.38
N GLY A 35 -14.50 -19.80 -4.47
CA GLY A 35 -15.21 -20.99 -3.99
C GLY A 35 -14.56 -21.70 -2.80
N ILE A 36 -13.41 -21.22 -2.31
CA ILE A 36 -12.84 -21.69 -1.04
C ILE A 36 -13.48 -20.97 0.14
N CYS A 37 -13.44 -19.64 0.12
CA CYS A 37 -14.04 -18.80 1.14
C CYS A 37 -15.40 -18.25 0.69
N PRO A 38 -16.29 -17.94 1.64
CA PRO A 38 -17.50 -17.16 1.35
C PRO A 38 -17.17 -15.83 0.64
N PRO A 39 -18.11 -15.26 -0.13
CA PRO A 39 -17.91 -13.97 -0.79
C PRO A 39 -17.46 -12.88 0.20
N GLY A 40 -16.48 -12.07 -0.19
CA GLY A 40 -15.95 -10.98 0.64
C GLY A 40 -14.88 -11.39 1.65
N ARG A 41 -14.59 -12.69 1.79
CA ARG A 41 -13.55 -13.22 2.68
C ARG A 41 -12.36 -13.75 1.90
N VAL A 42 -11.18 -13.69 2.54
CA VAL A 42 -9.91 -14.19 1.99
C VAL A 42 -9.40 -15.35 2.82
N LEU A 43 -8.75 -16.30 2.15
CA LEU A 43 -8.11 -17.42 2.79
C LEU A 43 -6.77 -16.97 3.40
N SER A 44 -6.57 -17.23 4.69
CA SER A 44 -5.33 -16.90 5.41
C SER A 44 -4.91 -18.05 6.33
N THR A 45 -3.69 -17.98 6.86
CA THR A 45 -3.17 -18.96 7.82
C THR A 45 -2.99 -18.30 9.17
N THR A 46 -3.57 -18.89 10.22
CA THR A 46 -3.37 -18.43 11.61
C THR A 46 -1.92 -18.65 12.06
N ALA A 47 -1.53 -18.05 13.20
CA ALA A 47 -0.22 -18.28 13.81
C ALA A 47 0.09 -19.76 14.11
N TYR A 48 -0.93 -20.62 14.17
CA TYR A 48 -0.79 -22.07 14.40
C TYR A 48 -0.74 -22.90 13.12
N GLY A 49 -0.79 -22.28 11.94
CA GLY A 49 -0.80 -23.00 10.67
C GLY A 49 -2.19 -23.47 10.23
N THR A 50 -3.25 -23.11 10.95
CA THR A 50 -4.63 -23.47 10.58
C THR A 50 -5.14 -22.52 9.50
N PRO A 51 -5.66 -23.02 8.36
CA PRO A 51 -6.30 -22.19 7.35
C PRO A 51 -7.65 -21.68 7.84
N VAL A 52 -7.94 -20.40 7.61
CA VAL A 52 -9.18 -19.73 8.00
C VAL A 52 -9.62 -18.74 6.92
N CYS A 53 -10.93 -18.55 6.78
CA CYS A 53 -11.51 -17.48 5.97
C CYS A 53 -11.77 -16.28 6.86
N GLY A 54 -11.12 -15.16 6.57
CA GLY A 54 -11.26 -13.93 7.34
C GLY A 54 -11.47 -12.72 6.44
N CYS A 55 -11.63 -11.57 7.06
CA CYS A 55 -11.74 -10.31 6.33
C CYS A 55 -10.41 -9.91 5.67
N PRO A 56 -10.45 -9.36 4.44
CA PRO A 56 -9.27 -8.85 3.78
C PRO A 56 -8.65 -7.68 4.55
N ASP A 57 -7.36 -7.46 4.31
CA ASP A 57 -6.64 -6.33 4.91
C ASP A 57 -7.39 -5.01 4.69
N GLY A 58 -7.47 -4.21 5.76
CA GLY A 58 -8.24 -2.96 5.76
C GLY A 58 -9.73 -3.13 6.07
N THR A 59 -10.20 -4.32 6.42
CA THR A 59 -11.58 -4.59 6.89
C THR A 59 -11.60 -5.41 8.19
N TYR A 60 -12.72 -5.41 8.91
CA TYR A 60 -12.95 -6.12 10.16
C TYR A 60 -14.35 -6.75 10.19
N GLU A 61 -14.55 -7.75 11.04
CA GLU A 61 -15.86 -8.36 11.30
C GLU A 61 -16.52 -7.60 12.44
N SER A 62 -17.72 -7.06 12.22
CA SER A 62 -18.50 -6.38 13.26
C SER A 62 -19.13 -7.42 14.21
N ASP A 63 -19.24 -7.10 15.50
CA ASP A 63 -19.83 -7.99 16.51
C ASP A 63 -21.37 -8.12 16.37
N ASP A 64 -22.02 -7.22 15.64
CA ASP A 64 -23.48 -7.03 15.66
C ASP A 64 -24.22 -7.74 14.50
N ASP A 65 -23.49 -8.36 13.57
CA ASP A 65 -24.09 -9.00 12.40
C ASP A 65 -24.06 -10.52 12.55
N LEU A 66 -24.92 -11.04 13.44
CA LEU A 66 -25.16 -12.49 13.60
C LEU A 66 -25.64 -13.18 12.31
N ASP A 67 -26.00 -12.40 11.29
CA ASP A 67 -26.71 -12.83 10.10
C ASP A 67 -25.92 -12.53 8.79
N ASP A 68 -24.96 -11.62 8.84
CA ASP A 68 -24.27 -11.10 7.66
C ASP A 68 -22.76 -11.12 7.93
N ASP A 69 -22.07 -12.15 7.41
CA ASP A 69 -20.60 -12.34 7.36
C ASP A 69 -19.88 -11.21 6.57
N VAL A 70 -20.16 -9.95 6.90
CA VAL A 70 -19.78 -8.77 6.12
C VAL A 70 -18.51 -8.17 6.71
N CYS A 71 -17.51 -8.06 5.86
CA CYS A 71 -16.27 -7.37 6.17
C CYS A 71 -16.45 -5.87 6.01
N GLU A 72 -16.51 -5.17 7.14
CA GLU A 72 -16.60 -3.72 7.17
C GLU A 72 -15.21 -3.11 7.06
N PRO A 73 -14.97 -2.13 6.18
CA PRO A 73 -13.70 -1.41 6.20
C PRO A 73 -13.36 -0.85 7.58
N ILE A 74 -12.10 -0.98 8.00
CA ILE A 74 -11.60 -0.39 9.26
C ILE A 74 -11.84 1.14 9.28
N LEU A 75 -11.98 1.74 8.10
CA LEU A 75 -12.31 3.14 7.89
C LEU A 75 -13.69 3.33 7.20
N SER A 76 -14.60 2.36 7.26
CA SER A 76 -15.97 2.53 6.75
C SER A 76 -16.90 3.13 7.77
N GLU A 77 -17.92 3.80 7.23
CA GLU A 77 -18.75 4.75 7.94
C GLU A 77 -17.88 5.70 8.74
N ILE A 78 -17.34 6.68 8.01
CA ILE A 78 -17.02 7.98 8.58
C ILE A 78 -18.17 8.28 9.54
N LEU A 79 -17.93 8.15 10.85
CA LEU A 79 -18.67 8.86 11.89
C LEU A 79 -18.73 10.27 11.34
N SER A 80 -19.86 10.62 10.71
CA SER A 80 -19.89 11.74 9.78
C SER A 80 -19.55 12.95 10.60
N CYS A 81 -18.29 13.37 10.50
CA CYS A 81 -17.80 14.34 11.43
C CYS A 81 -18.63 15.60 11.24
N PRO A 82 -18.89 16.35 12.33
CA PRO A 82 -19.58 17.63 12.22
C PRO A 82 -18.99 18.44 11.07
N LYS A 83 -19.84 19.20 10.38
CA LYS A 83 -19.42 19.96 9.20
C LYS A 83 -18.15 20.76 9.48
N GLY A 84 -17.10 20.53 8.70
CA GLY A 84 -15.79 21.18 8.86
C GLY A 84 -14.77 20.36 9.65
N GLN A 85 -15.11 19.15 10.09
CA GLN A 85 -14.21 18.25 10.79
C GLN A 85 -13.93 16.98 9.98
N ILE A 86 -12.77 16.38 10.26
CA ILE A 86 -12.33 15.10 9.71
C ILE A 86 -12.09 14.12 10.84
N PHE A 87 -12.20 12.83 10.55
CA PHE A 87 -11.80 11.77 11.47
C PHE A 87 -10.26 11.68 11.45
N TRP A 88 -9.62 12.04 12.57
CA TRP A 88 -8.18 12.21 12.65
C TRP A 88 -7.60 11.85 14.01
N PHE A 89 -6.30 11.58 14.06
CA PHE A 89 -5.57 11.34 15.30
C PHE A 89 -5.20 12.66 15.97
N GLN A 90 -5.64 12.85 17.21
CA GLN A 90 -5.13 13.94 18.05
C GLN A 90 -3.80 13.54 18.72
N GLU A 91 -3.71 12.28 19.15
CA GLU A 91 -2.56 11.65 19.77
C GLU A 91 -2.58 10.16 19.37
N PHE A 92 -1.44 9.54 19.08
CA PHE A 92 -1.40 8.13 18.67
C PHE A 92 -1.79 7.17 19.80
N SER A 93 -1.62 7.58 21.06
CA SER A 93 -2.05 6.83 22.24
C SER A 93 -3.55 6.83 22.49
N LYS A 94 -4.35 7.55 21.68
CA LYS A 94 -5.79 7.66 21.83
C LYS A 94 -6.49 7.24 20.53
N PRO A 95 -7.73 6.73 20.61
CA PRO A 95 -8.53 6.50 19.42
C PRO A 95 -8.69 7.79 18.60
N PRO A 96 -8.72 7.70 17.26
CA PRO A 96 -9.03 8.84 16.40
C PRO A 96 -10.45 9.38 16.69
N MET A 97 -10.63 10.67 16.45
CA MET A 97 -11.89 11.36 16.70
C MET A 97 -12.15 12.45 15.66
N CYS A 98 -13.33 13.05 15.67
CA CYS A 98 -13.62 14.19 14.82
C CYS A 98 -12.87 15.43 15.32
N THR A 99 -11.95 15.93 14.49
CA THR A 99 -11.14 17.12 14.77
C THR A 99 -11.12 18.06 13.57
N ASP A 100 -10.66 19.28 13.77
CA ASP A 100 -10.47 20.23 12.68
C ASP A 100 -9.37 19.73 11.72
N ASP A 101 -9.52 20.00 10.42
CA ASP A 101 -8.55 19.57 9.42
C ASP A 101 -7.19 20.26 9.62
N PRO A 102 -6.10 19.51 9.95
CA PRO A 102 -4.78 20.09 10.18
C PRO A 102 -4.18 20.71 8.91
N CYS A 103 -4.78 20.42 7.75
CA CYS A 103 -4.39 20.92 6.45
C CYS A 103 -5.42 21.87 5.83
N ASN A 104 -6.19 22.57 6.66
CA ASN A 104 -7.03 23.70 6.26
C ASN A 104 -7.97 23.39 5.09
N GLY A 105 -8.57 22.20 5.07
CA GLY A 105 -9.56 21.78 4.08
C GLY A 105 -9.04 20.83 3.01
N LEU A 106 -7.74 20.55 2.94
CA LEU A 106 -7.22 19.57 1.99
C LEU A 106 -7.73 18.16 2.27
N ASN A 107 -7.85 17.76 3.53
CA ASN A 107 -8.41 16.46 3.90
C ASN A 107 -9.94 16.45 3.84
N LEU A 108 -10.59 17.56 4.20
CA LEU A 108 -12.06 17.70 4.06
C LEU A 108 -12.55 17.52 2.62
N ASN A 109 -11.79 18.04 1.66
CA ASN A 109 -12.14 18.01 0.24
C ASN A 109 -11.44 16.88 -0.53
N ARG A 110 -10.82 15.93 0.19
CA ARG A 110 -10.09 14.81 -0.38
C ARG A 110 -11.06 13.82 -1.03
N LYS A 111 -10.72 13.31 -2.21
CA LYS A 111 -11.44 12.19 -2.82
C LYS A 111 -11.19 10.91 -2.02
N PRO A 112 -12.14 9.97 -1.92
CA PRO A 112 -11.99 8.76 -1.09
C PRO A 112 -10.68 7.99 -1.32
N ASN A 113 -10.21 7.92 -2.57
CA ASN A 113 -9.05 7.12 -2.98
C ASN A 113 -7.71 7.88 -2.96
N VAL A 114 -7.69 9.14 -2.51
CA VAL A 114 -6.47 9.95 -2.42
C VAL A 114 -5.89 9.79 -1.01
N LEU A 115 -4.59 9.60 -0.82
CA LEU A 115 -4.05 9.49 0.55
C LEU A 115 -4.17 10.83 1.31
N PRO A 116 -4.23 10.81 2.66
CA PRO A 116 -4.32 12.03 3.45
C PRO A 116 -3.15 12.99 3.28
N PHE A 117 -3.39 14.25 3.62
CA PHE A 117 -2.41 15.33 3.71
C PHE A 117 -2.04 15.55 5.17
N ILE A 118 -0.74 15.75 5.45
CA ILE A 118 -0.22 15.98 6.81
C ILE A 118 0.66 17.23 6.81
N PRO A 119 0.53 18.13 7.80
CA PRO A 119 1.42 19.28 7.93
C PRO A 119 2.84 18.84 8.23
N SER A 120 3.79 19.39 7.50
CA SER A 120 5.20 19.06 7.62
C SER A 120 5.76 19.56 8.93
N LEU A 121 6.62 18.75 9.54
CA LEU A 121 7.43 19.17 10.67
C LEU A 121 8.43 20.29 10.28
N VAL A 122 8.83 20.36 9.01
CA VAL A 122 9.89 21.24 8.52
C VAL A 122 9.39 22.66 8.26
N ASP A 123 8.28 22.79 7.52
CA ASP A 123 7.78 24.10 7.05
C ASP A 123 6.31 24.37 7.41
N GLY A 124 5.63 23.41 8.05
CA GLY A 124 4.21 23.51 8.38
C GLY A 124 3.26 23.43 7.18
N GLN A 125 3.77 23.30 5.94
CA GLN A 125 2.94 23.11 4.77
C GLN A 125 2.43 21.67 4.69
N CYS A 126 1.29 21.48 4.05
CA CYS A 126 0.70 20.16 3.92
C CYS A 126 1.10 19.49 2.63
N TYR A 127 1.61 18.27 2.77
CA TYR A 127 1.93 17.40 1.65
C TYR A 127 1.17 16.08 1.79
N GLN A 128 0.94 15.42 0.67
CA GLN A 128 0.24 14.15 0.62
C GLN A 128 1.20 13.01 0.99
N ILE A 129 0.77 12.09 1.86
CA ILE A 129 1.54 10.88 2.19
C ILE A 129 1.81 10.07 0.93
N GLY A 130 3.00 9.48 0.84
CA GLY A 130 3.46 8.66 -0.29
C GLY A 130 3.95 9.47 -1.51
N THR A 131 3.93 10.80 -1.45
CA THR A 131 4.48 11.65 -2.54
C THR A 131 5.93 12.03 -2.26
N GLN A 132 6.66 12.51 -3.29
CA GLN A 132 8.02 13.05 -3.14
C GLN A 132 8.01 14.57 -3.40
N PRO A 133 7.52 15.38 -2.45
CA PRO A 133 7.57 16.83 -2.57
C PRO A 133 9.01 17.34 -2.55
N LYS A 134 9.23 18.59 -2.99
CA LYS A 134 10.58 19.19 -3.08
C LYS A 134 11.34 19.27 -1.74
N ILE A 135 10.63 19.19 -0.61
CA ILE A 135 11.23 19.15 0.72
C ILE A 135 11.91 17.80 1.02
N CYS A 136 11.51 16.74 0.31
CA CYS A 136 12.10 15.43 0.42
C CYS A 136 13.31 15.31 -0.51
N LYS A 137 14.35 14.61 -0.03
CA LYS A 137 15.52 14.27 -0.82
C LYS A 137 15.17 13.21 -1.87
N ALA A 138 16.04 13.04 -2.87
CA ALA A 138 15.97 11.88 -3.75
C ALA A 138 15.92 10.59 -2.90
N ASP A 139 15.11 9.63 -3.35
CA ASP A 139 14.87 8.34 -2.69
C ASP A 139 14.26 8.43 -1.27
N SER A 140 13.65 9.57 -0.92
CA SER A 140 12.78 9.70 0.25
C SER A 140 11.37 10.10 -0.15
N PHE A 141 10.39 9.68 0.64
CA PHE A 141 8.98 9.91 0.43
C PHE A 141 8.37 10.58 1.65
N TYR A 142 7.33 11.36 1.42
CA TYR A 142 6.62 12.04 2.48
C TYR A 142 5.76 11.05 3.25
N SER A 143 5.99 10.94 4.54
CA SER A 143 5.32 10.02 5.44
C SER A 143 4.91 10.72 6.73
N VAL A 144 4.40 9.95 7.68
CA VAL A 144 3.99 10.41 9.01
C VAL A 144 4.98 9.91 10.06
N ASP A 145 5.44 10.82 10.89
CA ASP A 145 5.99 10.47 12.20
C ASP A 145 4.81 10.20 13.13
N PHE A 146 4.67 8.95 13.60
CA PHE A 146 3.53 8.56 14.43
C PHE A 146 3.59 9.11 15.85
N GLU A 147 4.76 9.47 16.37
CA GLU A 147 4.91 10.06 17.70
C GLU A 147 4.46 11.52 17.70
N GLU A 148 4.87 12.29 16.69
CA GLU A 148 4.55 13.71 16.57
C GLU A 148 3.26 13.97 15.77
N LEU A 149 2.75 12.99 15.04
CA LEU A 149 1.67 13.11 14.07
C LEU A 149 1.92 14.25 13.05
N LYS A 150 3.19 14.40 12.67
CA LYS A 150 3.68 15.38 11.69
C LYS A 150 4.30 14.71 10.50
N GLY A 151 4.31 15.42 9.38
CA GLY A 151 4.84 14.89 8.15
C GLY A 151 6.35 15.03 8.07
N VAL A 152 7.02 13.94 7.72
CA VAL A 152 8.48 13.82 7.61
C VAL A 152 8.85 13.21 6.25
N CYS A 153 10.11 13.34 5.86
CA CYS A 153 10.63 12.72 4.64
C CYS A 153 11.54 11.56 5.03
N ASP A 154 11.11 10.35 4.78
CA ASP A 154 11.82 9.13 5.16
C ASP A 154 11.97 8.17 3.98
N SER A 155 12.85 7.18 4.13
CA SER A 155 12.97 6.11 3.16
C SER A 155 11.72 5.20 3.20
N LEU A 156 11.52 4.40 2.16
CA LEU A 156 10.44 3.40 2.16
C LEU A 156 10.62 2.38 3.31
N ASP A 157 11.86 2.01 3.61
CA ASP A 157 12.21 1.09 4.68
C ASP A 157 11.81 1.62 6.07
N ASP A 158 12.14 2.88 6.34
CA ASP A 158 11.87 3.51 7.63
C ASP A 158 10.37 3.69 7.90
N VAL A 159 9.56 3.80 6.84
CA VAL A 159 8.10 3.96 6.95
C VAL A 159 7.36 2.61 6.86
N GLY A 160 8.10 1.51 6.98
CA GLY A 160 7.56 0.16 7.16
C GLY A 160 7.36 -0.64 5.88
N TYR A 161 7.82 -0.15 4.73
CA TYR A 161 7.87 -0.99 3.52
C TYR A 161 9.11 -1.86 3.58
N LEU A 162 8.97 -3.14 3.31
CA LEU A 162 10.12 -4.02 3.18
C LEU A 162 10.69 -3.86 1.77
N MET A 163 11.81 -3.14 1.62
CA MET A 163 12.56 -3.13 0.37
C MET A 163 13.55 -4.29 0.39
N PHE A 164 13.31 -5.29 -0.46
CA PHE A 164 14.24 -6.39 -0.66
C PHE A 164 15.16 -6.10 -1.84
N ASP A 165 16.47 -6.25 -1.65
CA ASP A 165 17.39 -6.27 -2.78
C ASP A 165 17.22 -7.56 -3.61
N GLN A 166 17.76 -7.60 -4.84
CA GLN A 166 17.59 -8.77 -5.71
C GLN A 166 18.11 -10.07 -5.07
N LYS A 167 19.18 -10.00 -4.28
CA LYS A 167 19.76 -11.19 -3.63
C LYS A 167 18.87 -11.66 -2.49
N GLU A 168 18.24 -10.75 -1.76
CA GLU A 168 17.24 -11.06 -0.75
C GLU A 168 16.00 -11.68 -1.39
N ILE A 169 15.52 -11.12 -2.49
CA ILE A 169 14.43 -11.71 -3.29
C ILE A 169 14.80 -13.13 -3.72
N ASP A 170 15.96 -13.33 -4.33
CA ASP A 170 16.42 -14.66 -4.76
C ASP A 170 16.54 -15.64 -3.59
N THR A 171 16.95 -15.15 -2.42
CA THR A 171 17.03 -15.94 -1.18
C THR A 171 15.64 -16.32 -0.68
N LEU A 172 14.70 -15.37 -0.67
CA LEU A 172 13.31 -15.61 -0.28
C LEU A 172 12.64 -16.60 -1.22
N ILE A 173 12.82 -16.45 -2.54
CA ILE A 173 12.34 -17.39 -3.55
C ILE A 173 12.98 -18.77 -3.34
N GLY A 174 14.29 -18.83 -3.09
CA GLY A 174 14.98 -20.10 -2.82
C GLY A 174 14.50 -20.80 -1.54
N LEU A 175 14.11 -20.05 -0.51
CA LEU A 175 13.66 -20.57 0.78
C LEU A 175 12.17 -20.91 0.80
N PHE A 176 11.34 -20.08 0.19
CA PHE A 176 9.89 -20.13 0.29
C PHE A 176 9.20 -20.55 -0.99
N GLY A 177 9.89 -20.58 -2.13
CA GLY A 177 9.33 -20.86 -3.44
C GLY A 177 8.90 -19.59 -4.17
N GLU A 178 8.51 -19.75 -5.42
CA GLU A 178 8.07 -18.64 -6.27
C GLU A 178 6.77 -18.02 -5.75
N PRO A 179 6.66 -16.68 -5.72
CA PRO A 179 5.41 -16.00 -5.41
C PRO A 179 4.36 -16.27 -6.48
N LEU A 180 3.09 -15.98 -6.16
CA LEU A 180 2.04 -15.97 -7.15
C LEU A 180 2.32 -14.89 -8.20
N GLN A 181 2.28 -15.26 -9.48
CA GLN A 181 2.28 -14.29 -10.57
C GLN A 181 0.86 -13.72 -10.67
N TYR A 182 0.65 -12.54 -10.09
CA TYR A 182 -0.57 -11.78 -10.34
C TYR A 182 -0.44 -11.14 -11.72
N ASP A 183 -1.14 -11.70 -12.71
CA ASP A 183 -1.27 -11.02 -14.01
C ASP A 183 -1.91 -9.65 -13.75
N THR A 184 -1.16 -8.57 -13.98
CA THR A 184 -1.71 -7.23 -14.14
C THR A 184 -2.45 -7.13 -15.47
N ASP A 185 -3.45 -7.98 -15.68
CA ASP A 185 -4.29 -7.94 -16.86
C ASP A 185 -5.72 -7.61 -16.45
N THR A 186 -5.98 -6.31 -16.33
CA THR A 186 -7.27 -5.77 -16.73
C THR A 186 -7.04 -4.73 -17.82
N ASN A 187 -7.33 -5.16 -19.06
CA ASN A 187 -7.40 -4.41 -20.32
C ASN A 187 -6.10 -4.21 -21.11
N ASN A 188 -5.90 -5.03 -22.15
CA ASN A 188 -6.28 -4.61 -23.51
C ASN A 188 -6.14 -5.72 -24.56
N ASN A 189 -7.06 -5.69 -25.52
CA ASN A 189 -7.20 -6.56 -26.67
C ASN A 189 -5.90 -6.77 -27.48
N SER A 190 -5.73 -8.01 -27.96
CA SER A 190 -4.92 -8.47 -29.09
C SER A 190 -4.38 -7.39 -30.03
N THR A 191 -3.06 -7.33 -30.17
CA THR A 191 -2.38 -7.45 -31.48
C THR A 191 -0.89 -7.73 -31.28
N ASN A 192 -0.36 -8.66 -32.08
CA ASN A 192 1.04 -9.07 -32.17
C ASN A 192 2.05 -7.95 -31.93
N SER A 193 3.06 -8.18 -31.09
CA SER A 193 4.47 -7.99 -31.47
C SER A 193 5.43 -8.61 -30.46
N THR A 194 6.35 -9.38 -31.03
CA THR A 194 7.65 -9.86 -30.54
C THR A 194 8.19 -9.30 -29.23
N SER A 195 8.59 -10.24 -28.37
CA SER A 195 9.47 -10.05 -27.22
C SER A 195 10.73 -9.26 -27.59
N GLU A 196 10.91 -8.10 -26.95
CA GLU A 196 12.24 -7.53 -26.75
C GLU A 196 12.44 -7.26 -25.26
N VAL A 197 13.26 -8.12 -24.68
CA VAL A 197 13.97 -7.93 -23.42
C VAL A 197 14.94 -6.77 -23.63
N ILE A 198 14.80 -5.67 -22.87
CA ILE A 198 15.87 -4.67 -22.78
C ILE A 198 16.45 -4.71 -21.37
N HIS A 199 17.48 -5.55 -21.25
CA HIS A 199 18.57 -5.36 -20.30
C HIS A 199 19.57 -4.34 -20.87
N SER A 200 20.18 -3.59 -19.94
CA SER A 200 21.55 -3.04 -19.98
C SER A 200 21.79 -1.58 -20.39
N ASN A 201 22.15 -0.79 -19.36
CA ASN A 201 23.47 -0.19 -19.15
C ASN A 201 24.19 0.56 -20.31
N ASN A 202 24.25 1.87 -20.10
CA ASN A 202 25.46 2.68 -19.83
C ASN A 202 26.44 3.11 -20.96
N SER A 203 26.77 4.41 -20.89
CA SER A 203 28.05 5.09 -21.19
C SER A 203 28.26 5.88 -22.51
N ASN A 204 28.48 7.19 -22.29
CA ASN A 204 29.43 8.13 -22.92
C ASN A 204 29.23 8.58 -24.39
N HIS A 205 29.01 9.89 -24.62
CA HIS A 205 30.06 10.94 -24.73
C HIS A 205 29.57 12.17 -25.56
N THR A 206 29.69 13.37 -24.96
CA THR A 206 30.00 14.72 -25.54
C THR A 206 29.14 15.46 -26.58
N ASN A 207 28.76 16.68 -26.15
CA ASN A 207 28.79 18.00 -26.81
C ASN A 207 28.00 18.26 -28.11
N ASP A 208 27.02 19.18 -28.06
CA ASP A 208 27.20 20.50 -28.69
C ASP A 208 26.17 21.57 -28.25
N ILE A 209 26.56 22.82 -28.48
CA ILE A 209 26.21 24.05 -27.76
C ILE A 209 25.24 24.96 -28.56
N THR A 210 24.13 25.38 -27.91
CA THR A 210 23.46 26.72 -27.97
C THR A 210 22.51 27.10 -29.15
N PRO A 211 21.86 28.30 -29.15
CA PRO A 211 20.48 28.50 -28.65
C PRO A 211 19.61 29.31 -29.67
N ASN A 212 18.33 29.57 -29.37
CA ASN A 212 17.70 30.92 -29.46
C ASN A 212 16.16 30.95 -29.55
N ASN A 213 15.64 31.94 -28.82
CA ASN A 213 14.51 32.83 -29.14
C ASN A 213 13.06 32.34 -28.95
N SER A 214 12.46 32.82 -27.85
CA SER A 214 11.07 33.32 -27.83
C SER A 214 10.88 34.50 -28.79
N PRO A 215 9.63 34.84 -29.16
CA PRO A 215 8.95 35.88 -28.39
C PRO A 215 7.47 35.58 -28.06
N ALA A 216 7.00 36.30 -27.04
CA ALA A 216 5.64 36.36 -26.53
C ALA A 216 4.65 37.02 -27.51
N ILE A 217 3.36 36.63 -27.42
CA ILE A 217 2.22 37.50 -27.77
C ILE A 217 1.10 37.33 -26.72
N LEU A 218 0.71 38.46 -26.14
CA LEU A 218 -0.48 38.71 -25.32
C LEU A 218 -1.78 38.68 -26.16
N ASN A 219 -2.87 38.23 -25.54
CA ASN A 219 -4.24 38.82 -25.53
C ASN A 219 -5.12 37.80 -24.76
N GLY A 220 -5.91 38.10 -23.74
CA GLY A 220 -6.56 39.34 -23.31
C GLY A 220 -8.07 39.16 -23.43
N SER A 221 -8.76 38.96 -22.30
CA SER A 221 -10.07 39.56 -21.91
C SER A 221 -10.97 38.65 -21.07
N MET A 222 -11.33 39.16 -19.90
CA MET A 222 -12.49 38.78 -19.09
C MET A 222 -13.80 39.10 -19.84
N ASN A 223 -14.86 38.34 -19.58
CA ASN A 223 -16.11 38.98 -19.17
C ASN A 223 -17.03 38.09 -18.32
N ILE A 224 -17.73 38.81 -17.45
CA ILE A 224 -18.67 38.42 -16.40
C ILE A 224 -20.01 37.97 -17.00
N ASN A 225 -20.62 36.95 -16.38
CA ASN A 225 -22.01 36.94 -15.91
C ASN A 225 -22.22 35.81 -14.90
#